data_AF-A0A8H5Q614-F1
#
_entry.id   AF-A0A8H5Q614-F1
#
_cell.length_a   1.000
_cell.length_b   1.000
_cell.length_c   1.000
_cell.angle_alpha   90.00
_cell.angle_beta   90.00
_cell.angle_gamma   90.00
#
_symmetry.space_group_name_H-M   'P 1'
#
loop_
_entity.id
_entity.type
_entity.pdbx_description
1 polymer ?
#
loop_
_entity_poly.entity_id
_entity_poly.type
_entity_poly.pdbx_seq_one_letter_code
_entity_poly.pdbx_strand_id
1 'polypeptide(L)'
;MRVFPFNPLLVDVDKFELDMYGYLRAYTAGEFKSTPISNDWGKERAIGLISLILAVLSSAAHFSDLTGSERSRVCYDLARRSFQALRLANFLFRPTLEVVQTMLVLGNMLQNTGQSDAAWAWLGTTARLAQTLHYHARGSQTSSGRTLCLDVGSQDLELTYHGFMRAICPISTTVLNNDSCYVASATIDMLEQLDSLHRKTKPYLQDPDRCKSSLEHLQHLALKMHKCFMVTFLCRPEIRNANRSSAIALSEQQLRIRRRAEDNLVEATKTFLEFRAVSAVPLRSWSMVHTALSSVLLLCIWEETRVKPECRYLRENVIEAFSSPEFNDPASADGNTQWLSPRHIHALVTLKDAFTADESGLQVDYNAMQGWNNADLVGQSGFIPGIIDAWDPFAEYAMNDFQPSVPCDPGATNMELPTMDPSPTNYLDFILRVKRRKTLTFA
;
A
#
# COMPACT_ATOMS: atom_id res chain seq x y z
N MET A 1 12.05 9.99 14.10
CA MET A 1 10.63 10.16 13.74
C MET A 1 10.48 10.76 12.32
N ARG A 2 11.13 10.19 11.29
CA ARG A 2 11.20 10.78 9.93
C ARG A 2 10.01 10.44 9.00
N VAL A 3 9.09 9.58 9.45
CA VAL A 3 8.01 8.98 8.62
C VAL A 3 6.62 9.34 9.11
N PHE A 4 6.52 9.69 10.40
CA PHE A 4 5.30 10.18 11.00
C PHE A 4 4.58 11.26 10.16
N PRO A 5 5.29 12.18 9.45
CA PRO A 5 4.63 13.19 8.64
C PRO A 5 3.85 12.68 7.41
N PHE A 6 3.98 11.40 7.06
CA PHE A 6 3.25 10.79 5.94
C PHE A 6 2.08 9.91 6.40
N ASN A 7 2.19 9.33 7.60
CA ASN A 7 1.22 8.38 8.15
C ASN A 7 0.89 8.76 9.61
N PRO A 8 -0.14 9.59 9.83
CA PRO A 8 -0.54 10.05 11.18
C PRO A 8 -1.31 8.94 11.91
N LEU A 9 -0.63 7.84 12.22
CA LEU A 9 -1.20 6.68 12.91
C LEU A 9 -1.27 6.88 14.43
N LEU A 10 -0.65 7.96 14.92
CA LEU A 10 -0.79 8.40 16.31
C LEU A 10 -1.81 9.53 16.39
N VAL A 11 -2.75 9.40 17.32
CA VAL A 11 -3.81 10.39 17.53
C VAL A 11 -3.25 11.72 18.04
N ASP A 12 -2.30 11.64 18.97
CA ASP A 12 -1.67 12.79 19.61
C ASP A 12 -0.18 12.47 19.83
N VAL A 13 0.69 13.16 19.10
CA VAL A 13 2.14 12.95 19.18
C VAL A 13 2.71 13.53 20.45
N ASP A 14 2.28 14.74 20.82
CA ASP A 14 2.83 15.45 21.97
C ASP A 14 2.55 14.66 23.25
N LYS A 15 1.33 14.12 23.34
CA LYS A 15 0.97 13.19 24.42
C LYS A 15 1.79 11.90 24.35
N PHE A 16 1.95 11.29 23.18
CA PHE A 16 2.75 10.08 23.03
C PHE A 16 4.21 10.29 23.47
N GLU A 17 4.81 11.43 23.11
CA GLU A 17 6.18 11.78 23.53
C GLU A 17 6.29 11.95 25.04
N LEU A 18 5.29 12.59 25.68
CA LEU A 18 5.21 12.72 27.12
C LEU A 18 5.08 11.34 27.81
N ASP A 19 4.21 10.48 27.29
CA ASP A 19 3.98 9.13 27.81
C ASP A 19 5.25 8.26 27.65
N MET A 20 5.96 8.37 26.52
CA MET A 20 7.25 7.72 26.29
C MET A 20 8.31 8.21 27.27
N TYR A 21 8.36 9.51 27.54
CA TYR A 21 9.27 10.08 28.52
C TYR A 21 8.96 9.56 29.95
N GLY A 22 7.68 9.45 30.30
CA GLY A 22 7.23 8.82 31.54
C GLY A 22 7.70 7.37 31.67
N TYR A 23 7.58 6.59 30.60
CA TYR A 23 8.09 5.21 30.54
C TYR A 23 9.61 5.13 30.76
N LEU A 24 10.40 5.99 30.09
CA LEU A 24 11.86 6.01 30.24
C LEU A 24 12.29 6.42 31.67
N ARG A 25 11.54 7.32 32.30
CA ARG A 25 11.76 7.69 33.70
C ARG A 25 11.51 6.51 34.64
N ALA A 26 10.40 5.80 34.49
CA ALA A 26 10.13 4.60 35.28
C ALA A 26 11.18 3.51 35.07
N TYR A 27 11.67 3.36 33.82
CA TYR A 27 12.74 2.42 33.48
C TYR A 27 14.05 2.73 34.20
N THR A 28 14.46 4.00 34.18
CA THR A 28 15.69 4.45 34.84
C THR A 28 15.57 4.42 36.37
N ALA A 29 14.38 4.64 36.92
CA ALA A 29 14.08 4.48 38.34
C ALA A 29 14.07 3.02 38.82
N GLY A 30 14.13 2.04 37.90
CA GLY A 30 14.17 0.62 38.23
C GLY A 30 12.81 0.00 38.59
N GLU A 31 11.70 0.67 38.28
CA GLU A 31 10.33 0.22 38.62
C GLU A 31 9.94 -1.13 37.99
N PHE A 32 10.63 -1.54 36.93
CA PHE A 32 10.42 -2.83 36.26
C PHE A 32 11.32 -3.96 36.79
N LYS A 33 12.28 -3.67 37.68
CA LYS A 33 13.21 -4.66 38.24
C LYS A 33 12.72 -5.29 39.55
N SER A 34 11.75 -4.66 40.22
CA SER A 34 11.16 -5.18 41.45
C SER A 34 10.07 -6.20 41.17
N THR A 35 10.07 -7.31 41.92
CA THR A 35 8.93 -8.21 42.05
C THR A 35 8.21 -7.92 43.37
N PRO A 36 6.90 -7.60 43.37
CA PRO A 36 6.01 -7.46 42.22
C PRO A 36 6.30 -6.19 41.39
N ILE A 37 5.98 -6.25 40.10
CA ILE A 37 6.03 -5.08 39.20
C ILE A 37 5.10 -4.00 39.77
N SER A 38 5.50 -2.73 39.69
CA SER A 38 4.68 -1.60 40.11
C SER A 38 3.22 -1.75 39.64
N ASN A 39 2.27 -1.55 40.56
CA ASN A 39 0.83 -1.66 40.31
C ASN A 39 0.37 -0.77 39.15
N ASP A 40 1.11 0.29 38.81
CA ASP A 40 0.76 1.20 37.73
C ASP A 40 1.19 0.70 36.35
N TRP A 41 2.32 0.00 36.25
CA TRP A 41 2.83 -0.54 34.99
C TRP A 41 2.35 -1.95 34.67
N GLY A 42 1.82 -2.67 35.66
CA GLY A 42 1.15 -3.96 35.47
C GLY A 42 -0.27 -3.86 34.90
N LYS A 43 -0.84 -2.65 34.82
CA LYS A 43 -2.19 -2.42 34.28
C LYS A 43 -2.21 -2.59 32.75
N GLU A 44 -3.31 -3.11 32.23
CA GLU A 44 -3.52 -3.34 30.79
C GLU A 44 -3.24 -2.10 29.94
N ARG A 45 -3.62 -0.90 30.42
CA ARG A 45 -3.34 0.37 29.73
C ARG A 45 -1.85 0.67 29.60
N ALA A 46 -1.07 0.41 30.65
CA ALA A 46 0.37 0.63 30.63
C ALA A 46 1.08 -0.39 29.70
N ILE A 47 0.61 -1.63 29.69
CA ILE A 47 1.07 -2.65 28.74
C ILE A 47 0.72 -2.25 27.29
N GLY A 48 -0.48 -1.71 27.07
CA GLY A 48 -0.90 -1.13 25.80
C GLY A 48 0.03 0.01 25.34
N LEU A 49 0.40 0.93 26.23
CA LEU A 49 1.37 1.99 25.94
C LEU A 49 2.77 1.43 25.60
N ILE A 50 3.25 0.44 26.36
CA ILE A 50 4.54 -0.23 26.06
C ILE A 50 4.49 -0.86 24.67
N SER A 51 3.38 -1.53 24.31
CA SER A 51 3.19 -2.08 22.97
C SER A 51 3.24 -0.99 21.90
N LEU A 52 2.61 0.17 22.13
CA LEU A 52 2.63 1.29 21.19
C LEU A 52 4.03 1.85 20.99
N ILE A 53 4.79 2.05 22.08
CA ILE A 53 6.18 2.53 22.01
C ILE A 53 7.04 1.56 21.18
N LEU A 54 6.94 0.25 21.44
CA LEU A 54 7.67 -0.77 20.70
C LEU A 54 7.29 -0.80 19.20
N ALA A 55 6.00 -0.68 18.87
CA ALA A 55 5.53 -0.60 17.49
C ALA A 55 6.06 0.64 16.76
N VAL A 56 6.02 1.81 17.42
CA VAL A 56 6.55 3.06 16.86
C VAL A 56 8.05 2.97 16.63
N LEU A 57 8.80 2.41 17.58
CA LEU A 57 10.25 2.19 17.43
C LEU A 57 10.56 1.18 16.32
N SER A 58 9.75 0.13 16.18
CA SER A 58 9.86 -0.84 15.09
C SER A 58 9.68 -0.17 13.73
N SER A 59 8.60 0.60 13.56
CA SER A 59 8.36 1.36 12.34
C SER A 59 9.47 2.39 12.09
N ALA A 60 9.95 3.08 13.13
CA ALA A 60 11.05 4.02 13.01
C ALA A 60 12.37 3.35 12.60
N ALA A 61 12.66 2.15 13.13
CA ALA A 61 13.83 1.36 12.74
C ALA A 61 13.76 1.02 11.26
N HIS A 62 12.60 0.61 10.74
CA HIS A 62 12.42 0.31 9.32
C HIS A 62 12.79 1.48 8.39
N PHE A 63 12.59 2.73 8.82
CA PHE A 63 12.92 3.91 8.01
C PHE A 63 14.21 4.62 8.45
N SER A 64 14.99 4.02 9.36
CA SER A 64 16.25 4.57 9.84
C SER A 64 17.38 4.45 8.81
N ASP A 65 18.51 5.09 9.09
CA ASP A 65 19.71 5.01 8.26
C ASP A 65 20.57 3.76 8.59
N LEU A 66 20.01 2.79 9.33
CA LEU A 66 20.69 1.53 9.63
C LEU A 66 20.92 0.70 8.35
N THR A 67 21.99 -0.09 8.37
CA THR A 67 22.34 -1.06 7.31
C THR A 67 21.20 -2.06 7.07
N GLY A 68 21.14 -2.67 5.87
CA GLY A 68 20.08 -3.60 5.48
C GLY A 68 19.75 -4.66 6.54
N SER A 69 20.77 -5.45 6.91
CA SER A 69 20.63 -6.51 7.91
C SER A 69 20.27 -6.01 9.31
N GLU A 70 20.95 -4.98 9.82
CA GLU A 70 20.68 -4.45 11.16
C GLU A 70 19.29 -3.82 11.27
N ARG A 71 18.89 -3.07 10.24
CA ARG A 71 17.57 -2.45 10.14
C ARG A 71 16.47 -3.49 10.23
N SER A 72 16.54 -4.55 9.42
CA SER A 72 15.57 -5.65 9.44
C SER A 72 15.56 -6.34 10.79
N ARG A 73 16.74 -6.64 11.36
CA ARG A 73 16.86 -7.27 12.68
C ARG A 73 16.20 -6.45 13.78
N VAL A 74 16.51 -5.16 13.88
CA VAL A 74 15.97 -4.26 14.92
C VAL A 74 14.46 -4.06 14.73
N CYS A 75 14.03 -3.84 13.48
CA CYS A 75 12.62 -3.69 13.12
C CYS A 75 11.79 -4.89 13.60
N TYR A 76 12.19 -6.12 13.22
CA TYR A 76 11.47 -7.34 13.58
C TYR A 76 11.62 -7.72 15.07
N ASP A 77 12.75 -7.44 15.72
CA ASP A 77 12.89 -7.66 17.16
C ASP A 77 11.90 -6.80 17.97
N LEU A 78 11.84 -5.50 17.66
CA LEU A 78 10.91 -4.57 18.31
C LEU A 78 9.46 -4.95 18.02
N ALA A 79 9.14 -5.35 16.80
CA ALA A 79 7.79 -5.81 16.43
C ALA A 79 7.37 -7.05 17.21
N ARG A 80 8.26 -8.06 17.31
CA ARG A 80 7.98 -9.28 18.07
C ARG A 80 7.68 -8.96 19.54
N ARG A 81 8.45 -8.08 20.16
CA ARG A 81 8.18 -7.59 21.53
C ARG A 81 6.86 -6.83 21.61
N SER A 82 6.53 -6.03 20.60
CA SER A 82 5.25 -5.33 20.52
C SER A 82 4.06 -6.29 20.44
N PHE A 83 4.14 -7.34 19.63
CA PHE A 83 3.11 -8.38 19.55
C PHE A 83 2.96 -9.13 20.88
N GLN A 84 4.07 -9.43 21.57
CA GLN A 84 4.04 -10.03 22.90
C GLN A 84 3.35 -9.12 23.91
N ALA A 85 3.64 -7.82 23.91
CA ALA A 85 2.99 -6.84 24.78
C ALA A 85 1.48 -6.72 24.46
N LEU A 86 1.08 -6.70 23.19
CA LEU A 86 -0.34 -6.74 22.80
C LEU A 86 -1.06 -7.98 23.35
N ARG A 87 -0.41 -9.15 23.27
CA ARG A 87 -0.94 -10.39 23.84
C ARG A 87 -1.13 -10.28 25.34
N LEU A 88 -0.16 -9.70 26.06
CA LEU A 88 -0.26 -9.46 27.50
C LEU A 88 -1.37 -8.45 27.86
N ALA A 89 -1.66 -7.49 26.98
CA ALA A 89 -2.76 -6.54 27.15
C ALA A 89 -4.15 -7.14 26.82
N ASN A 90 -4.25 -8.43 26.48
CA ASN A 90 -5.50 -9.08 26.08
C ASN A 90 -6.24 -8.32 24.97
N PHE A 91 -5.50 -7.85 23.96
CA PHE A 91 -5.96 -6.86 22.98
C PHE A 91 -7.28 -7.19 22.26
N LEU A 92 -7.60 -8.48 22.07
CA LEU A 92 -8.86 -8.94 21.46
C LEU A 92 -10.06 -8.80 22.40
N PHE A 93 -9.87 -9.05 23.69
CA PHE A 93 -10.94 -9.09 24.69
C PHE A 93 -11.19 -7.71 25.32
N ARG A 94 -10.14 -6.89 25.40
CA ARG A 94 -10.19 -5.56 26.02
C ARG A 94 -9.43 -4.55 25.16
N PRO A 95 -9.96 -4.22 23.97
CA PRO A 95 -9.30 -3.24 23.13
C PRO A 95 -9.29 -1.88 23.82
N THR A 96 -8.18 -1.15 23.67
CA THR A 96 -8.03 0.25 24.10
C THR A 96 -7.63 1.11 22.91
N LEU A 97 -7.62 2.43 23.09
CA LEU A 97 -7.13 3.34 22.05
C LEU A 97 -5.66 3.03 21.72
N GLU A 98 -4.83 2.84 22.74
CA GLU A 98 -3.41 2.53 22.60
C GLU A 98 -3.21 1.21 21.85
N VAL A 99 -4.04 0.19 22.12
CA VAL A 99 -4.05 -1.07 21.36
C VAL A 99 -4.37 -0.83 19.89
N VAL A 100 -5.44 -0.10 19.56
CA VAL A 100 -5.82 0.16 18.15
C VAL A 100 -4.72 0.93 17.42
N GLN A 101 -4.13 1.96 18.05
CA GLN A 101 -2.99 2.70 17.49
C GLN A 101 -1.79 1.77 17.26
N THR A 102 -1.49 0.88 18.22
CA THR A 102 -0.40 -0.09 18.10
C THR A 102 -0.62 -1.01 16.92
N MET A 103 -1.85 -1.51 16.77
CA MET A 103 -2.22 -2.37 15.65
C MET A 103 -2.09 -1.64 14.31
N LEU A 104 -2.53 -0.38 14.20
CA LEU A 104 -2.35 0.42 12.99
C LEU A 104 -0.87 0.60 12.62
N VAL A 105 -0.01 0.91 13.60
CA VAL A 105 1.43 1.08 13.39
C VAL A 105 2.09 -0.22 12.95
N LEU A 106 1.76 -1.35 13.60
CA LEU A 106 2.28 -2.67 13.22
C LEU A 106 1.77 -3.12 11.85
N GLY A 107 0.51 -2.85 11.51
CA GLY A 107 -0.05 -3.15 10.19
C GLY A 107 0.68 -2.40 9.08
N ASN A 108 0.92 -1.10 9.28
CA ASN A 108 1.72 -0.31 8.35
C ASN A 108 3.18 -0.80 8.29
N MET A 109 3.77 -1.21 9.42
CA MET A 109 5.11 -1.81 9.42
C MET A 109 5.14 -3.09 8.59
N LEU A 110 4.23 -4.05 8.85
CA LEU A 110 4.14 -5.31 8.10
C LEU A 110 3.96 -5.10 6.60
N GLN A 111 3.09 -4.16 6.23
CA GLN A 111 2.87 -3.82 4.83
C GLN A 111 4.17 -3.36 4.18
N ASN A 112 4.88 -2.47 4.88
CA ASN A 112 6.15 -1.96 4.44
C ASN A 112 7.13 -3.14 4.33
N THR A 113 7.38 -3.94 5.36
CA THR A 113 8.36 -5.04 5.34
C THR A 113 8.03 -6.25 4.47
N GLY A 114 7.15 -6.09 3.46
CA GLY A 114 6.88 -7.11 2.45
C GLY A 114 5.78 -8.10 2.83
N GLN A 115 5.32 -8.05 4.09
CA GLN A 115 4.30 -8.91 4.65
C GLN A 115 2.89 -8.34 4.38
N SER A 116 2.60 -8.04 3.11
CA SER A 116 1.35 -7.37 2.70
C SER A 116 0.09 -8.18 3.04
N ASP A 117 0.16 -9.50 2.94
CA ASP A 117 -0.99 -10.38 3.21
C ASP A 117 -1.28 -10.44 4.72
N ALA A 118 -0.22 -10.51 5.55
CA ALA A 118 -0.36 -10.40 7.00
C ALA A 118 -0.89 -9.03 7.42
N ALA A 119 -0.40 -7.95 6.79
CA ALA A 119 -0.88 -6.60 7.03
C ALA A 119 -2.38 -6.44 6.70
N TRP A 120 -2.85 -7.08 5.63
CA TRP A 120 -4.26 -7.06 5.24
C TRP A 120 -5.15 -7.78 6.28
N ALA A 121 -4.77 -8.99 6.68
CA ALA A 121 -5.47 -9.72 7.74
C ALA A 121 -5.50 -8.92 9.05
N TRP A 122 -4.36 -8.33 9.41
CA TRP A 122 -4.22 -7.48 10.60
C TRP A 122 -5.08 -6.22 10.55
N LEU A 123 -5.20 -5.57 9.39
CA LEU A 123 -6.07 -4.42 9.18
C LEU A 123 -7.55 -4.80 9.38
N GLY A 124 -7.97 -5.95 8.87
CA GLY A 124 -9.32 -6.48 9.09
C GLY A 124 -9.65 -6.64 10.58
N THR A 125 -8.74 -7.24 11.35
CA THR A 125 -8.90 -7.35 12.82
C THR A 125 -8.92 -5.98 13.48
N THR A 126 -8.02 -5.08 13.10
CA THR A 126 -7.93 -3.72 13.65
C THR A 126 -9.23 -2.94 13.43
N ALA A 127 -9.82 -3.04 12.23
CA ALA A 127 -11.07 -2.38 11.89
C ALA A 127 -12.24 -2.89 12.77
N ARG A 128 -12.33 -4.21 12.99
CA ARG A 128 -13.35 -4.80 13.86
C ARG A 128 -13.20 -4.34 15.31
N LEU A 129 -11.98 -4.26 15.84
CA LEU A 129 -11.74 -3.73 17.19
C LEU A 129 -12.00 -2.23 17.32
N ALA A 130 -11.70 -1.44 16.29
CA ALA A 130 -12.05 -0.02 16.28
C ALA A 130 -13.58 0.19 16.27
N GLN A 131 -14.33 -0.68 15.60
CA GLN A 131 -15.78 -0.68 15.60
C GLN A 131 -16.36 -1.01 16.98
N THR A 132 -15.82 -2.00 17.70
CA THR A 132 -16.30 -2.32 19.07
C THR A 132 -16.07 -1.19 20.07
N LEU A 133 -15.06 -0.34 19.84
CA LEU A 133 -14.80 0.87 20.62
C LEU A 133 -15.67 2.07 20.21
N HIS A 134 -16.60 1.91 19.27
CA HIS A 134 -17.48 2.95 18.76
C HIS A 134 -16.75 4.15 18.12
N TYR A 135 -15.48 3.98 17.71
CA TYR A 135 -14.76 5.03 16.98
C TYR A 135 -15.39 5.34 15.62
N HIS A 136 -16.16 4.40 15.07
CA HIS A 136 -16.92 4.58 13.83
C HIS A 136 -18.08 5.59 13.95
N ALA A 137 -18.62 5.81 15.16
CA ALA A 137 -19.78 6.66 15.41
C ALA A 137 -19.43 8.12 15.72
N ARG A 138 -18.18 8.40 16.12
CA ARG A 138 -17.72 9.76 16.47
C ARG A 138 -17.64 10.73 15.29
N GLY A 139 -17.62 10.23 14.05
CA GLY A 139 -17.74 11.05 12.84
C GLY A 139 -19.18 11.34 12.40
N SER A 140 -20.18 10.64 12.97
CA SER A 140 -21.59 10.73 12.56
C SER A 140 -22.48 11.40 13.62
N GLN A 141 -22.06 11.39 14.90
CA GLN A 141 -22.84 11.92 16.03
C GLN A 141 -22.76 13.45 16.20
N THR A 142 -21.99 14.18 15.37
CA THR A 142 -21.95 15.67 15.40
C THR A 142 -22.93 16.34 14.43
N SER A 143 -23.77 15.59 13.69
CA SER A 143 -24.90 16.19 12.98
C SER A 143 -25.91 15.14 12.51
N SER A 144 -27.09 15.14 13.15
CA SER A 144 -28.30 14.57 12.59
C SER A 144 -28.46 14.96 11.11
N GLY A 145 -28.63 13.98 10.23
CA GLY A 145 -29.13 14.22 8.86
C GLY A 145 -28.17 14.88 7.86
N ARG A 146 -26.86 14.84 8.07
CA ARG A 146 -25.89 15.04 6.98
C ARG A 146 -25.06 13.78 6.85
N THR A 147 -25.21 13.08 5.71
CA THR A 147 -24.13 12.32 5.09
C THR A 147 -22.80 13.04 5.37
N LEU A 148 -21.71 12.31 5.60
CA LEU A 148 -20.34 12.84 5.55
C LEU A 148 -20.02 13.41 4.14
N CYS A 149 -20.82 14.37 3.66
CA CYS A 149 -20.33 15.52 2.96
C CYS A 149 -19.25 16.09 3.86
N LEU A 150 -18.01 15.78 3.52
CA LEU A 150 -16.97 16.79 3.44
C LEU A 150 -17.67 18.15 3.29
N ASP A 151 -17.53 19.05 4.25
CA ASP A 151 -17.72 20.47 4.00
C ASP A 151 -16.67 20.88 2.96
N VAL A 152 -16.91 20.50 1.69
CA VAL A 152 -16.35 21.13 0.50
C VAL A 152 -16.94 22.55 0.36
N GLY A 153 -17.83 22.95 1.28
CA GLY A 153 -18.48 24.26 1.37
C GLY A 153 -17.83 25.28 2.31
N SER A 154 -16.78 24.96 3.06
CA SER A 154 -15.94 26.03 3.64
C SER A 154 -14.99 26.51 2.54
N GLN A 155 -15.36 27.58 1.84
CA GLN A 155 -14.72 28.04 0.60
C GLN A 155 -13.24 28.47 0.74
N ASP A 156 -12.64 28.53 1.94
CA ASP A 156 -11.35 29.23 2.13
C ASP A 156 -10.24 28.47 2.89
N LEU A 157 -10.39 27.18 3.23
CA LEU A 157 -9.27 26.45 3.88
C LEU A 157 -8.46 25.61 2.89
N GLU A 158 -7.19 25.97 2.72
CA GLU A 158 -6.19 25.19 1.97
C GLU A 158 -5.97 23.81 2.62
N LEU A 159 -5.99 22.75 1.80
CA LEU A 159 -5.79 21.38 2.26
C LEU A 159 -4.31 21.12 2.59
N THR A 160 -4.07 20.61 3.80
CA THR A 160 -2.77 20.03 4.16
C THR A 160 -2.54 18.70 3.43
N TYR A 161 -1.31 18.18 3.48
CA TYR A 161 -0.99 16.84 2.94
C TYR A 161 -1.98 15.77 3.46
N HIS A 162 -2.19 15.72 4.77
CA HIS A 162 -3.13 14.78 5.38
C HIS A 162 -4.59 15.04 4.97
N GLY A 163 -4.96 16.31 4.79
CA GLY A 163 -6.28 16.69 4.28
C GLY A 163 -6.53 16.14 2.88
N PHE A 164 -5.54 16.26 1.98
CA PHE A 164 -5.59 15.67 0.65
C PHE A 164 -5.69 14.13 0.70
N MET A 165 -4.82 13.48 1.49
CA MET A 165 -4.82 12.02 1.63
C MET A 165 -6.16 11.47 2.15
N ARG A 166 -6.85 12.22 3.04
CA ARG A 166 -8.20 11.87 3.49
C ARG A 166 -9.26 12.09 2.40
N ALA A 167 -9.13 13.18 1.63
CA ALA A 167 -10.11 13.56 0.61
C ALA A 167 -10.11 12.63 -0.61
N ILE A 168 -9.02 11.91 -0.88
CA ILE A 168 -8.98 10.90 -1.97
C ILE A 168 -9.58 9.55 -1.57
N CYS A 169 -9.76 9.27 -0.27
CA CYS A 169 -10.34 8.00 0.18
C CYS A 169 -11.77 7.78 -0.33
N PRO A 170 -12.71 8.76 -0.26
CA PRO A 170 -14.05 8.61 -0.83
C PRO A 170 -14.05 8.29 -2.31
N ILE A 171 -13.18 8.95 -3.10
CA ILE A 171 -13.02 8.65 -4.55
C ILE A 171 -12.65 7.18 -4.72
N SER A 172 -11.68 6.69 -3.94
CA SER A 172 -11.25 5.29 -4.00
C SER A 172 -12.36 4.32 -3.61
N THR A 173 -13.11 4.63 -2.55
CA THR A 173 -14.24 3.81 -2.08
C THR A 173 -15.37 3.77 -3.10
N THR A 174 -15.68 4.89 -3.76
CA THR A 174 -16.65 4.92 -4.86
C THR A 174 -16.22 4.00 -6.00
N VAL A 175 -14.91 3.91 -6.29
CA VAL A 175 -14.38 2.99 -7.30
C VAL A 175 -14.49 1.53 -6.89
N LEU A 176 -14.19 1.22 -5.64
CA LEU A 176 -14.22 -0.16 -5.15
C LEU A 176 -15.64 -0.70 -4.93
N ASN A 177 -16.60 0.17 -4.63
CA ASN A 177 -17.99 -0.23 -4.37
C ASN A 177 -18.83 -0.38 -5.63
N ASN A 178 -18.39 0.20 -6.76
CA ASN A 178 -19.11 0.12 -8.03
C ASN A 178 -18.39 -0.88 -8.95
N ASP A 179 -18.79 -2.16 -8.88
CA ASP A 179 -18.27 -3.23 -9.75
C ASP A 179 -18.68 -3.10 -11.23
N SER A 180 -19.53 -2.11 -11.55
CA SER A 180 -20.03 -1.90 -12.91
C SER A 180 -19.01 -1.19 -13.80
N CYS A 181 -18.96 -1.64 -15.06
CA CYS A 181 -18.11 -1.12 -16.14
C CYS A 181 -18.07 0.41 -16.14
N TYR A 182 -16.96 0.99 -15.70
CA TYR A 182 -16.75 2.43 -15.72
C TYR A 182 -16.87 2.97 -17.14
N VAL A 183 -17.86 3.84 -17.35
CA VAL A 183 -17.98 4.63 -18.58
C VAL A 183 -16.89 5.70 -18.55
N ALA A 184 -16.29 6.00 -19.70
CA ALA A 184 -15.23 7.00 -19.83
C ALA A 184 -15.58 8.36 -19.20
N SER A 185 -16.86 8.78 -19.23
CA SER A 185 -17.35 10.00 -18.59
C SER A 185 -17.15 9.99 -17.07
N ALA A 186 -17.57 8.92 -16.37
CA ALA A 186 -17.41 8.81 -14.93
C ALA A 186 -15.94 8.81 -14.51
N THR A 187 -15.06 8.18 -15.30
CA THR A 187 -13.61 8.23 -15.08
C THR A 187 -13.07 9.66 -15.21
N ILE A 188 -13.51 10.41 -16.23
CA ILE A 188 -13.12 11.81 -16.42
C ILE A 188 -13.58 12.66 -15.23
N ASP A 189 -14.83 12.51 -14.79
CA ASP A 189 -15.37 13.27 -13.65
C ASP A 189 -14.57 13.04 -12.37
N MET A 190 -14.19 11.79 -12.08
CA MET A 190 -13.35 11.47 -10.92
C MET A 190 -11.92 12.02 -11.05
N LEU A 191 -11.35 12.02 -12.26
CA LEU A 191 -10.04 12.62 -12.51
C LEU A 191 -10.07 14.15 -12.32
N GLU A 192 -11.14 14.80 -12.75
CA GLU A 192 -11.35 16.24 -12.56
C GLU A 192 -11.59 16.59 -11.08
N GLN A 193 -12.31 15.73 -10.34
CA GLN A 193 -12.44 15.85 -8.89
C GLN A 193 -11.07 15.74 -8.19
N LEU A 194 -10.24 14.77 -8.57
CA LEU A 194 -8.88 14.61 -8.03
C LEU A 194 -8.00 15.85 -8.29
N ASP A 195 -8.06 16.42 -9.50
CA ASP A 195 -7.33 17.65 -9.82
C ASP A 195 -7.86 18.86 -9.04
N SER A 196 -9.18 18.94 -8.83
CA SER A 196 -9.80 19.97 -8.01
C SER A 196 -9.30 19.89 -6.56
N LEU A 197 -9.25 18.70 -5.99
CA LEU A 197 -8.69 18.48 -4.65
C LEU A 197 -7.22 18.90 -4.57
N HIS A 198 -6.41 18.57 -5.57
CA HIS A 198 -5.01 18.96 -5.61
C HIS A 198 -4.84 20.49 -5.69
N ARG A 199 -5.63 21.19 -6.50
CA ARG A 199 -5.63 22.66 -6.59
C ARG A 199 -6.03 23.36 -5.29
N LYS A 200 -6.76 22.69 -4.40
CA LYS A 200 -7.12 23.21 -3.07
C LYS A 200 -6.02 22.99 -2.01
N THR A 201 -4.95 22.27 -2.33
CA THR A 201 -3.86 22.03 -1.36
C THR A 201 -3.04 23.28 -1.07
N LYS A 202 -2.29 23.29 0.03
CA LYS A 202 -1.35 24.38 0.34
C LYS A 202 -0.36 24.62 -0.82
N PRO A 203 0.11 25.85 -1.06
CA PRO A 203 0.93 26.16 -2.24
C PRO A 203 2.20 25.32 -2.40
N TYR A 204 2.88 24.96 -1.29
CA TYR A 204 4.07 24.10 -1.34
C TYR A 204 3.78 22.67 -1.83
N LEU A 205 2.53 22.20 -1.72
CA LEU A 205 2.11 20.89 -2.20
C LEU A 205 1.78 20.89 -3.70
N GLN A 206 1.60 22.06 -4.30
CA GLN A 206 1.33 22.24 -5.71
C GLN A 206 2.60 22.51 -6.51
N ASP A 207 3.52 23.28 -5.92
CA ASP A 207 4.68 23.84 -6.59
C ASP A 207 5.94 23.63 -5.72
N PRO A 208 6.96 22.89 -6.21
CA PRO A 208 8.15 22.60 -5.44
C PRO A 208 8.93 23.87 -5.06
N ASP A 209 8.86 24.94 -5.87
CA ASP A 209 9.58 26.20 -5.62
C ASP A 209 9.03 26.96 -4.40
N ARG A 210 7.82 26.59 -3.94
CA ARG A 210 7.19 27.19 -2.75
C ARG A 210 7.51 26.44 -1.46
N CYS A 211 8.26 25.33 -1.53
CA CYS A 211 8.71 24.60 -0.36
C CYS A 211 9.77 25.41 0.41
N LYS A 212 9.57 25.61 1.71
CA LYS A 212 10.49 26.36 2.60
C LYS A 212 11.27 25.46 3.55
N SER A 213 10.85 24.20 3.70
CA SER A 213 11.51 23.21 4.53
C SER A 213 11.69 21.87 3.81
N SER A 214 12.66 21.08 4.24
CA SER A 214 12.84 19.72 3.75
C SER A 214 11.58 18.88 3.93
N LEU A 215 10.85 19.06 5.04
CA LEU A 215 9.61 18.34 5.28
C LEU A 215 8.53 18.68 4.25
N GLU A 216 8.35 19.96 3.93
CA GLU A 216 7.40 20.41 2.91
C GLU A 216 7.73 19.81 1.54
N HIS A 217 9.02 19.78 1.17
CA HIS A 217 9.47 19.17 -0.07
C HIS A 217 9.20 17.65 -0.11
N LEU A 218 9.44 16.93 0.99
CA LEU A 218 9.12 15.50 1.03
C LEU A 218 7.60 15.24 0.98
N GLN A 219 6.78 16.09 1.62
CA GLN A 219 5.32 16.01 1.52
C GLN A 219 4.80 16.31 0.12
N HIS A 220 5.42 17.26 -0.59
CA HIS A 220 5.13 17.54 -1.99
C HIS A 220 5.36 16.28 -2.85
N LEU A 221 6.53 15.66 -2.74
CA LEU A 221 6.87 14.45 -3.50
C LEU A 221 5.99 13.25 -3.13
N ALA A 222 5.70 13.05 -1.84
CA ALA A 222 4.79 12.01 -1.39
C ALA A 222 3.37 12.21 -1.95
N LEU A 223 2.87 13.44 -1.95
CA LEU A 223 1.57 13.77 -2.52
C LEU A 223 1.53 13.48 -4.02
N LYS A 224 2.56 13.88 -4.76
CA LYS A 224 2.69 13.58 -6.19
C LYS A 224 2.64 12.07 -6.44
N MET A 225 3.40 11.27 -5.69
CA MET A 225 3.37 9.80 -5.78
C MET A 225 1.97 9.23 -5.55
N HIS A 226 1.27 9.65 -4.49
CA HIS A 226 -0.07 9.16 -4.19
C HIS A 226 -1.12 9.61 -5.22
N LYS A 227 -1.02 10.85 -5.72
CA LYS A 227 -1.84 11.34 -6.83
C LYS A 227 -1.61 10.50 -8.08
N CYS A 228 -0.36 10.21 -8.42
CA CYS A 228 -0.03 9.38 -9.58
C CYS A 228 -0.60 7.97 -9.47
N PHE A 229 -0.52 7.36 -8.28
CA PHE A 229 -1.17 6.07 -8.03
C PHE A 229 -2.68 6.14 -8.25
N MET A 230 -3.34 7.19 -7.77
CA MET A 230 -4.78 7.41 -7.96
C MET A 230 -5.17 7.61 -9.42
N VAL A 231 -4.41 8.38 -10.20
CA VAL A 231 -4.65 8.52 -11.64
C VAL A 231 -4.51 7.17 -12.34
N THR A 232 -3.45 6.41 -12.06
CA THR A 232 -3.29 5.05 -12.61
C THR A 232 -4.45 4.14 -12.19
N PHE A 233 -4.93 4.23 -10.94
CA PHE A 233 -6.08 3.49 -10.45
C PHE A 233 -7.36 3.80 -11.21
N LEU A 234 -7.68 5.08 -11.39
CA LEU A 234 -8.88 5.53 -12.10
C LEU A 234 -8.82 5.18 -13.59
N CYS A 235 -7.63 5.23 -14.20
CA CYS A 235 -7.45 4.92 -15.61
C CYS A 235 -7.39 3.41 -15.92
N ARG A 236 -7.37 2.51 -14.91
CA ARG A 236 -7.24 1.04 -15.12
C ARG A 236 -8.17 0.46 -16.19
N PRO A 237 -9.46 0.84 -16.29
CA PRO A 237 -10.35 0.27 -17.30
C PRO A 237 -9.83 0.49 -18.72
N GLU A 238 -9.34 1.69 -19.03
CA GLU A 238 -8.82 2.05 -20.35
C GLU A 238 -7.43 1.45 -20.61
N ILE A 239 -6.57 1.37 -19.59
CA ILE A 239 -5.27 0.68 -19.67
C ILE A 239 -5.47 -0.82 -20.01
N ARG A 240 -6.53 -1.43 -19.46
CA ARG A 240 -6.89 -2.83 -19.76
C ARG A 240 -7.41 -2.98 -21.19
N ASN A 241 -8.30 -2.09 -21.62
CA ASN A 241 -8.88 -2.12 -22.97
C ASN A 241 -7.83 -1.86 -24.05
N ALA A 242 -6.84 -1.02 -23.75
CA ALA A 242 -5.67 -0.78 -24.60
C ALA A 242 -4.92 -2.04 -25.00
N ASN A 243 -4.91 -3.06 -24.14
CA ASN A 243 -4.25 -4.33 -24.40
C ASN A 243 -5.14 -5.35 -25.13
N ARG A 244 -6.42 -5.04 -25.34
CA ARG A 244 -7.42 -5.95 -25.96
C ARG A 244 -7.83 -5.53 -27.37
N SER A 245 -7.78 -4.24 -27.69
CA SER A 245 -8.38 -3.70 -28.90
C SER A 245 -7.36 -3.56 -30.03
N SER A 246 -7.31 -4.55 -30.92
CA SER A 246 -6.90 -4.35 -32.31
C SER A 246 -7.96 -3.49 -33.03
N ALA A 247 -7.58 -2.30 -33.49
CA ALA A 247 -8.25 -1.53 -34.55
C ALA A 247 -9.74 -1.12 -34.37
N ILE A 248 -10.26 -0.90 -33.17
CA ILE A 248 -11.53 -0.16 -32.98
C ILE A 248 -11.21 1.32 -32.70
N ALA A 249 -11.83 2.24 -33.44
CA ALA A 249 -11.70 3.67 -33.23
C ALA A 249 -12.13 4.03 -31.80
N LEU A 250 -11.15 4.37 -30.96
CA LEU A 250 -11.38 4.83 -29.59
C LEU A 250 -12.15 6.16 -29.63
N SER A 251 -13.08 6.35 -28.69
CA SER A 251 -13.75 7.65 -28.56
C SER A 251 -12.77 8.73 -28.10
N GLU A 252 -13.08 10.00 -28.36
CA GLU A 252 -12.24 11.14 -27.92
C GLU A 252 -12.02 11.13 -26.41
N GLN A 253 -13.03 10.72 -25.63
CA GLN A 253 -12.93 10.58 -24.18
C GLN A 253 -11.92 9.50 -23.78
N GLN A 254 -11.92 8.35 -24.46
CA GLN A 254 -10.97 7.26 -24.21
C GLN A 254 -9.55 7.67 -24.59
N LEU A 255 -9.37 8.39 -25.70
CA LEU A 255 -8.06 8.95 -26.09
C LEU A 255 -7.54 9.94 -25.04
N ARG A 256 -8.41 10.81 -24.52
CA ARG A 256 -8.05 11.75 -23.43
C ARG A 256 -7.61 11.02 -22.17
N ILE A 257 -8.31 9.95 -21.75
CA ILE A 257 -7.94 9.14 -20.59
C ILE A 257 -6.62 8.42 -20.82
N ARG A 258 -6.40 7.84 -22.01
CA ARG A 258 -5.15 7.14 -22.36
C ARG A 258 -3.95 8.07 -22.33
N ARG A 259 -4.04 9.25 -22.97
CA ARG A 259 -2.97 10.25 -22.95
C ARG A 259 -2.62 10.64 -21.51
N ARG A 260 -3.64 10.91 -20.69
CA ARG A 260 -3.45 11.24 -19.28
C ARG A 260 -2.83 10.11 -18.47
N ALA A 261 -3.19 8.85 -18.74
CA ALA A 261 -2.58 7.70 -18.10
C ALA A 261 -1.10 7.58 -18.48
N GLU A 262 -0.76 7.74 -19.76
CA GLU A 262 0.60 7.71 -20.27
C GLU A 262 1.50 8.76 -19.60
N ASP A 263 1.08 10.04 -19.64
CA ASP A 263 1.80 11.14 -19.01
C ASP A 263 2.02 10.87 -17.51
N ASN A 264 0.99 10.31 -16.85
CA ASN A 264 1.04 9.98 -15.44
C ASN A 264 2.01 8.84 -15.10
N LEU A 265 2.18 7.83 -15.94
CA LEU A 265 3.15 6.74 -15.71
C LEU A 265 4.59 7.26 -15.76
N VAL A 266 4.87 8.17 -16.71
CA VAL A 266 6.16 8.86 -16.82
C VAL A 266 6.39 9.74 -15.58
N GLU A 267 5.40 10.54 -15.21
CA GLU A 267 5.48 11.44 -14.04
C GLU A 267 5.68 10.68 -12.73
N ALA A 268 4.97 9.55 -12.54
CA ALA A 268 5.13 8.68 -11.38
C ALA A 268 6.57 8.16 -11.25
N THR A 269 7.15 7.77 -12.38
CA THR A 269 8.51 7.23 -12.43
C THR A 269 9.55 8.32 -12.15
N LYS A 270 9.41 9.51 -12.75
CA LYS A 270 10.26 10.67 -12.47
C LYS A 270 10.19 11.09 -11.01
N THR A 271 8.97 11.23 -10.48
CA THR A 271 8.74 11.61 -9.08
C THR A 271 9.38 10.60 -8.13
N PHE A 272 9.29 9.30 -8.41
CA PHE A 272 9.96 8.28 -7.60
C PHE A 272 11.49 8.46 -7.60
N LEU A 273 12.08 8.70 -8.78
CA LEU A 273 13.53 8.89 -8.93
C LEU A 273 14.03 10.19 -8.27
N GLU A 274 13.24 11.26 -8.32
CA GLU A 274 13.48 12.51 -7.60
C GLU A 274 13.39 12.28 -6.08
N PHE A 275 12.34 11.60 -5.63
CA PHE A 275 12.11 11.36 -4.21
C PHE A 275 13.17 10.46 -3.58
N ARG A 276 13.62 9.40 -4.27
CA ARG A 276 14.70 8.54 -3.76
C ARG A 276 16.02 9.31 -3.61
N ALA A 277 16.25 10.36 -4.41
CA ALA A 277 17.48 11.12 -4.39
C ALA A 277 17.62 11.98 -3.12
N VAL A 278 16.50 12.34 -2.51
CA VAL A 278 16.46 13.19 -1.30
C VAL A 278 16.04 12.43 -0.04
N SER A 279 15.51 11.20 -0.17
CA SER A 279 15.04 10.41 0.96
C SER A 279 14.94 8.91 0.64
N ALA A 280 15.18 8.07 1.64
CA ALA A 280 14.97 6.62 1.52
C ALA A 280 13.49 6.20 1.67
N VAL A 281 12.58 7.12 2.02
CA VAL A 281 11.14 6.85 2.21
C VAL A 281 10.48 6.14 1.02
N PRO A 282 10.63 6.56 -0.26
CA PRO A 282 9.98 5.89 -1.39
C PRO A 282 10.45 4.46 -1.63
N LEU A 283 11.71 4.14 -1.28
CA LEU A 283 12.25 2.77 -1.36
C LEU A 283 11.77 1.88 -0.21
N ARG A 284 11.29 2.50 0.86
CA ARG A 284 10.88 1.86 2.14
C ARG A 284 9.38 1.99 2.42
N SER A 285 8.61 2.46 1.44
CA SER A 285 7.16 2.55 1.50
C SER A 285 6.56 1.62 0.47
N TRP A 286 5.80 0.62 0.92
CA TRP A 286 5.19 -0.39 0.05
C TRP A 286 4.38 0.24 -1.08
N SER A 287 3.56 1.26 -0.76
CA SER A 287 2.71 1.95 -1.73
C SER A 287 3.51 2.72 -2.79
N MET A 288 4.62 3.33 -2.41
CA MET A 288 5.48 4.08 -3.34
C MET A 288 6.29 3.14 -4.24
N VAL A 289 6.83 2.06 -3.68
CA VAL A 289 7.46 0.97 -4.45
C VAL A 289 6.45 0.38 -5.44
N HIS A 290 5.24 0.06 -4.97
CA HIS A 290 4.18 -0.47 -5.82
C HIS A 290 3.82 0.48 -6.96
N THR A 291 3.72 1.78 -6.67
CA THR A 291 3.41 2.82 -7.66
C THR A 291 4.51 2.90 -8.72
N ALA A 292 5.79 2.90 -8.32
CA ALA A 292 6.90 2.95 -9.24
C ALA A 292 6.99 1.68 -10.11
N LEU A 293 6.95 0.49 -9.50
CA LEU A 293 7.05 -0.78 -10.23
C LEU A 293 5.87 -1.01 -11.18
N SER A 294 4.65 -0.73 -10.74
CA SER A 294 3.47 -0.82 -11.62
C SER A 294 3.56 0.17 -12.78
N SER A 295 4.04 1.40 -12.53
CA SER A 295 4.18 2.40 -13.58
C SER A 295 5.20 1.98 -14.64
N VAL A 296 6.38 1.54 -14.20
CA VAL A 296 7.46 1.08 -15.08
C VAL A 296 7.07 -0.18 -15.85
N LEU A 297 6.39 -1.13 -15.21
CA LEU A 297 5.86 -2.32 -15.89
C LEU A 297 4.85 -1.96 -16.98
N LEU A 298 3.96 -1.01 -16.70
CA LEU A 298 2.99 -0.54 -17.70
C LEU A 298 3.70 0.18 -18.86
N LEU A 299 4.73 0.98 -18.60
CA LEU A 299 5.58 1.58 -19.65
C LEU A 299 6.30 0.53 -20.51
N CYS A 300 6.61 -0.65 -19.96
CA CYS A 300 7.19 -1.75 -20.73
C CYS A 300 6.15 -2.47 -21.62
N ILE A 301 4.89 -2.56 -21.17
CA ILE A 301 3.84 -3.35 -21.84
C ILE A 301 3.10 -2.52 -22.89
N TRP A 302 3.04 -1.22 -22.70
CA TRP A 302 2.30 -0.30 -23.54
C TRP A 302 3.14 0.06 -24.79
N GLU A 303 2.64 -0.30 -25.97
CA GLU A 303 3.42 -0.25 -27.23
C GLU A 303 3.90 1.17 -27.57
N GLU A 304 3.02 2.15 -27.39
CA GLU A 304 3.28 3.57 -27.65
C GLU A 304 4.43 4.14 -26.79
N THR A 305 4.66 3.60 -25.59
CA THR A 305 5.71 4.08 -24.67
C THR A 305 6.95 3.20 -24.66
N ARG A 306 6.83 1.91 -24.96
CA ARG A 306 7.92 0.93 -24.91
C ARG A 306 9.14 1.33 -25.74
N VAL A 307 8.92 1.95 -26.90
CA VAL A 307 9.99 2.35 -27.83
C VAL A 307 10.55 3.76 -27.55
N LYS A 308 9.95 4.53 -26.64
CA LYS A 308 10.40 5.89 -26.35
C LYS A 308 11.73 5.87 -25.57
N PRO A 309 12.76 6.61 -26.01
CA PRO A 309 14.08 6.60 -25.34
C PRO A 309 14.01 7.12 -23.91
N GLU A 310 13.19 8.14 -23.65
CA GLU A 310 12.92 8.65 -22.30
C GLU A 310 12.36 7.56 -21.38
N CYS A 311 11.40 6.76 -21.86
CA CYS A 311 10.84 5.65 -21.10
C CYS A 311 11.88 4.55 -20.87
N ARG A 312 12.82 4.33 -21.80
CA ARG A 312 13.96 3.40 -21.59
C ARG A 312 14.86 3.88 -20.46
N TYR A 313 15.30 5.12 -20.51
CA TYR A 313 16.11 5.73 -19.45
C TYR A 313 15.44 5.64 -18.08
N LEU A 314 14.14 5.94 -17.99
CA LEU A 314 13.40 5.84 -16.73
C LEU A 314 13.33 4.41 -16.19
N ARG A 315 13.13 3.41 -17.06
CA ARG A 315 13.14 1.98 -16.70
C ARG A 315 14.48 1.57 -16.09
N GLU A 316 15.59 1.93 -16.74
CA GLU A 316 16.96 1.62 -16.31
C GLU A 316 17.24 2.19 -14.91
N ASN A 317 16.96 3.48 -14.71
CA ASN A 317 17.18 4.15 -13.44
C ASN A 317 16.39 3.52 -12.28
N VAL A 318 15.17 3.03 -12.55
CA VAL A 318 14.38 2.31 -11.53
C VAL A 318 14.96 0.94 -11.23
N ILE A 319 15.37 0.17 -12.25
CA ILE A 319 16.02 -1.13 -12.05
C ILE A 319 17.31 -0.97 -11.23
N GLU A 320 18.10 0.05 -11.53
CA GLU A 320 19.30 0.42 -10.78
C GLU A 320 18.95 0.78 -9.33
N ALA A 321 17.86 1.54 -9.11
CA ALA A 321 17.37 1.89 -7.77
C ALA A 321 17.23 0.68 -6.85
N PHE A 322 16.66 -0.40 -7.38
CA PHE A 322 16.37 -1.62 -6.64
C PHE A 322 17.52 -2.64 -6.70
N SER A 323 18.60 -2.36 -7.43
CA SER A 323 19.77 -3.24 -7.56
C SER A 323 20.96 -2.80 -6.70
N SER A 324 20.84 -1.68 -5.98
CA SER A 324 21.87 -1.19 -5.06
C SER A 324 22.24 -2.22 -3.97
N PRO A 325 23.50 -2.27 -3.49
CA PRO A 325 23.95 -3.21 -2.45
C PRO A 325 23.18 -3.11 -1.12
N GLU A 326 22.46 -2.00 -0.86
CA GLU A 326 21.49 -1.93 0.25
C GLU A 326 20.39 -3.00 0.18
N PHE A 327 20.16 -3.58 -1.00
CA PHE A 327 19.11 -4.56 -1.31
C PHE A 327 19.64 -5.99 -1.57
N ASN A 328 20.96 -6.17 -1.69
CA ASN A 328 21.61 -7.44 -2.05
C ASN A 328 22.48 -8.02 -0.91
N ASP A 329 22.24 -7.61 0.33
CA ASP A 329 23.03 -8.07 1.48
C ASP A 329 22.87 -9.58 1.69
N PRO A 330 23.93 -10.41 1.55
CA PRO A 330 23.84 -11.86 1.69
C PRO A 330 23.40 -12.33 3.08
N ALA A 331 23.49 -11.46 4.10
CA ALA A 331 22.90 -11.71 5.42
C ALA A 331 21.35 -11.72 5.41
N SER A 332 20.71 -11.30 4.32
CA SER A 332 19.27 -11.36 4.13
C SER A 332 18.77 -12.68 3.52
N ALA A 333 19.63 -13.71 3.44
CA ALA A 333 19.29 -15.03 2.93
C ALA A 333 18.35 -15.82 3.86
N ASP A 334 18.25 -15.42 5.13
CA ASP A 334 17.14 -15.84 5.98
C ASP A 334 15.87 -15.16 5.46
N GLY A 335 14.98 -15.90 4.80
CA GLY A 335 13.75 -15.41 4.14
C GLY A 335 12.83 -14.52 4.99
N ASN A 336 13.10 -14.38 6.28
CA ASN A 336 12.44 -13.44 7.21
C ASN A 336 12.92 -11.98 7.10
N THR A 337 13.97 -11.69 6.33
CA THR A 337 14.57 -10.34 6.22
C THR A 337 14.24 -9.65 4.89
N GLN A 338 13.53 -10.35 4.01
CA GLN A 338 13.11 -9.86 2.71
C GLN A 338 12.03 -8.79 2.85
N TRP A 339 12.42 -7.54 2.59
CA TRP A 339 11.56 -6.36 2.75
C TRP A 339 10.55 -6.18 1.59
N LEU A 340 10.89 -6.64 0.39
CA LEU A 340 9.97 -6.56 -0.75
C LEU A 340 8.98 -7.72 -0.68
N SER A 341 7.71 -7.44 -0.96
CA SER A 341 6.72 -8.51 -1.08
C SER A 341 7.09 -9.46 -2.25
N PRO A 342 6.66 -10.73 -2.21
CA PRO A 342 6.87 -11.68 -3.30
C PRO A 342 6.43 -11.13 -4.67
N ARG A 343 5.36 -10.35 -4.70
CA ARG A 343 4.83 -9.69 -5.91
C ARG A 343 5.75 -8.58 -6.42
N HIS A 344 6.35 -7.78 -5.54
CA HIS A 344 7.33 -6.77 -5.93
C HIS A 344 8.60 -7.41 -6.50
N ILE A 345 9.05 -8.52 -5.90
CA ILE A 345 10.18 -9.30 -6.40
C ILE A 345 9.87 -9.84 -7.79
N HIS A 346 8.71 -10.48 -7.97
CA HIS A 346 8.30 -11.02 -9.26
C HIS A 346 8.20 -9.93 -10.34
N ALA A 347 7.67 -8.76 -9.98
CA ALA A 347 7.64 -7.58 -10.84
C ALA A 347 9.05 -7.12 -11.26
N LEU A 348 9.99 -7.04 -10.31
CA LEU A 348 11.38 -6.63 -10.57
C LEU A 348 12.13 -7.64 -11.46
N VAL A 349 11.99 -8.94 -11.19
CA VAL A 349 12.58 -10.00 -12.04
C VAL A 349 12.01 -9.88 -13.45
N THR A 350 10.69 -9.77 -13.57
CA THR A 350 10.02 -9.62 -14.86
C THR A 350 10.44 -8.34 -15.61
N LEU A 351 10.79 -7.27 -14.89
CA LEU A 351 11.35 -6.06 -15.50
C LEU A 351 12.77 -6.28 -16.02
N LYS A 352 13.63 -6.92 -15.22
CA LYS A 352 15.00 -7.27 -15.61
C LYS A 352 15.03 -8.17 -16.84
N ASP A 353 14.18 -9.19 -16.88
CA ASP A 353 14.08 -10.13 -18.00
C ASP A 353 13.62 -9.45 -19.31
N ALA A 354 12.70 -8.50 -19.21
CA ALA A 354 12.28 -7.75 -20.40
C ALA A 354 13.34 -6.74 -20.87
N PHE A 355 14.23 -6.31 -19.99
CA PHE A 355 15.33 -5.44 -20.37
C PHE A 355 16.42 -6.20 -21.11
N THR A 356 16.85 -7.36 -20.59
CA THR A 356 17.86 -8.21 -21.25
C THR A 356 17.39 -8.71 -22.62
N ALA A 357 16.11 -9.03 -22.76
CA ALA A 357 15.52 -9.43 -24.05
C ALA A 357 15.44 -8.28 -25.09
N ASP A 358 15.42 -7.02 -24.66
CA ASP A 358 15.37 -5.83 -25.54
C ASP A 358 16.77 -5.42 -26.03
N GLU A 359 17.84 -5.86 -25.35
CA GLU A 359 19.25 -5.67 -25.75
C GLU A 359 19.82 -6.86 -26.54
N SER A 360 19.31 -8.07 -26.30
CA SER A 360 19.77 -9.30 -26.93
C SER A 360 18.57 -10.11 -27.41
N GLY A 361 18.33 -10.13 -28.73
CA GLY A 361 17.34 -11.04 -29.30
C GLY A 361 17.65 -12.48 -28.90
N LEU A 362 16.81 -13.06 -28.02
CA LEU A 362 16.86 -14.42 -27.44
C LEU A 362 18.16 -14.81 -26.68
N GLN A 363 18.09 -14.93 -25.34
CA GLN A 363 17.86 -16.18 -24.60
C GLN A 363 18.00 -15.95 -23.07
N VAL A 364 17.14 -16.61 -22.29
CA VAL A 364 17.21 -16.67 -20.82
C VAL A 364 17.92 -17.96 -20.43
N ASP A 365 19.06 -17.86 -19.74
CA ASP A 365 19.67 -18.99 -19.03
C ASP A 365 19.10 -19.04 -17.60
N TYR A 366 18.16 -19.96 -17.39
CA TYR A 366 17.48 -20.17 -16.11
C TYR A 366 18.40 -20.69 -15.00
N ASN A 367 19.67 -20.99 -15.29
CA ASN A 367 20.60 -21.54 -14.31
C ASN A 367 21.53 -20.49 -13.65
N ALA A 368 21.47 -19.23 -14.08
CA ALA A 368 22.34 -18.16 -13.54
C ALA A 368 21.88 -17.56 -12.19
N MET A 369 20.75 -18.00 -11.64
CA MET A 369 20.23 -17.58 -10.33
C MET A 369 20.17 -18.75 -9.34
N GLN A 370 21.32 -19.37 -9.05
CA GLN A 370 21.43 -20.28 -7.90
C GLN A 370 21.36 -19.46 -6.60
N GLY A 371 20.18 -19.38 -6.01
CA GLY A 371 19.95 -18.80 -4.68
C GLY A 371 18.48 -18.55 -4.33
N TRP A 372 17.58 -18.57 -5.31
CA TRP A 372 16.17 -18.24 -5.13
C TRP A 372 15.32 -19.38 -5.71
N ASN A 373 15.32 -20.51 -5.02
CA ASN A 373 14.56 -21.69 -5.45
C ASN A 373 13.05 -21.45 -5.25
N ASN A 374 12.30 -21.59 -6.34
CA ASN A 374 10.83 -21.54 -6.39
C ASN A 374 10.11 -22.59 -5.50
N ALA A 375 10.84 -23.51 -4.87
CA ALA A 375 10.28 -24.55 -4.01
C ALA A 375 9.80 -24.01 -2.65
N ASP A 376 10.35 -22.89 -2.16
CA ASP A 376 9.98 -22.32 -0.86
C ASP A 376 8.65 -21.53 -0.88
N LEU A 377 8.14 -21.19 -2.07
CA LEU A 377 6.85 -20.51 -2.25
C LEU A 377 5.64 -21.45 -2.17
N VAL A 378 5.85 -22.76 -2.37
CA VAL A 378 4.78 -23.78 -2.32
C VAL A 378 4.64 -24.38 -0.92
N GLY A 379 5.71 -24.35 -0.11
CA GLY A 379 5.73 -24.96 1.23
C GLY A 379 5.21 -24.08 2.38
N GLN A 380 5.05 -22.77 2.18
CA GLN A 380 4.54 -21.85 3.22
C GLN A 380 3.04 -21.58 3.11
N SER A 381 2.40 -22.03 2.04
CA SER A 381 0.94 -22.09 2.01
C SER A 381 0.48 -23.37 2.71
N GLY A 382 0.31 -23.31 4.04
CA GLY A 382 -0.56 -24.23 4.77
C GLY A 382 -2.04 -24.08 4.37
N PHE A 383 -2.30 -23.78 3.09
CA PHE A 383 -3.60 -23.54 2.52
C PHE A 383 -4.16 -24.87 2.04
N ILE A 384 -5.26 -25.28 2.67
CA ILE A 384 -6.12 -26.36 2.20
C ILE A 384 -6.62 -25.98 0.79
N PRO A 385 -6.32 -26.74 -0.26
CA PRO A 385 -6.85 -26.48 -1.60
C PRO A 385 -8.35 -26.75 -1.59
N GLY A 386 -9.18 -25.74 -1.85
CA GLY A 386 -10.63 -25.92 -2.06
C GLY A 386 -11.58 -24.87 -1.47
N ILE A 387 -11.10 -23.84 -0.77
CA ILE A 387 -11.95 -22.80 -0.15
C ILE A 387 -11.96 -21.46 -0.93
N ILE A 388 -11.39 -21.39 -2.13
CA ILE A 388 -11.30 -20.13 -2.90
C ILE A 388 -12.52 -19.87 -3.82
N ASP A 389 -13.46 -20.80 -3.96
CA ASP A 389 -14.58 -20.59 -4.90
C ASP A 389 -15.90 -20.06 -4.28
N ALA A 390 -15.97 -19.76 -2.98
CA ALA A 390 -17.21 -19.22 -2.41
C ALA A 390 -17.07 -18.58 -1.01
N TRP A 391 -16.25 -17.54 -0.82
CA TRP A 391 -16.23 -16.82 0.47
C TRP A 391 -16.16 -15.30 0.27
N ASP A 392 -17.33 -14.66 0.21
CA ASP A 392 -17.53 -13.21 0.39
C ASP A 392 -18.07 -12.95 1.81
N PRO A 393 -17.24 -12.48 2.77
CA PRO A 393 -17.67 -12.24 4.13
C PRO A 393 -18.29 -10.85 4.36
N PHE A 394 -18.70 -10.14 3.29
CA PHE A 394 -19.40 -8.86 3.38
C PHE A 394 -20.72 -8.78 2.61
N ALA A 395 -21.11 -9.81 1.84
CA ALA A 395 -22.43 -9.90 1.22
C ALA A 395 -23.61 -10.04 2.22
N GLU A 396 -23.37 -10.49 3.45
CA GLU A 396 -24.45 -10.89 4.37
C GLU A 396 -25.01 -9.78 5.29
N TYR A 397 -24.67 -8.50 5.04
CA TYR A 397 -25.27 -7.36 5.77
C TYR A 397 -26.28 -6.54 4.97
N ALA A 398 -26.63 -6.97 3.75
CA ALA A 398 -27.82 -6.47 3.07
C ALA A 398 -29.06 -7.22 3.60
N MET A 399 -29.63 -6.71 4.68
CA MET A 399 -30.95 -7.13 5.17
C MET A 399 -31.99 -6.96 4.04
N ASN A 400 -32.64 -8.07 3.65
CA ASN A 400 -34.08 -8.18 3.36
C ASN A 400 -34.48 -9.67 3.27
N ASP A 401 -35.26 -10.10 4.27
CA ASP A 401 -36.27 -11.19 4.33
C ASP A 401 -35.97 -12.68 4.02
N PHE A 402 -36.29 -13.51 5.04
CA PHE A 402 -36.78 -14.92 5.07
C PHE A 402 -37.52 -15.37 3.77
N GLN A 403 -37.48 -16.59 3.20
CA GLN A 403 -37.44 -18.01 3.67
C GLN A 403 -37.12 -18.98 2.48
N PRO A 404 -37.01 -20.32 2.68
CA PRO A 404 -36.19 -21.24 1.87
C PRO A 404 -36.97 -22.31 1.08
N SER A 405 -36.41 -22.75 -0.05
CA SER A 405 -36.64 -24.11 -0.60
C SER A 405 -35.61 -24.51 -1.68
N VAL A 406 -35.00 -25.66 -1.43
CA VAL A 406 -33.99 -26.50 -2.15
C VAL A 406 -34.61 -27.18 -3.42
N PRO A 407 -33.97 -28.02 -4.30
CA PRO A 407 -32.57 -28.30 -4.75
C PRO A 407 -32.33 -28.38 -6.31
N CYS A 408 -31.04 -28.54 -6.69
CA CYS A 408 -30.44 -29.30 -7.83
C CYS A 408 -30.86 -29.07 -9.30
N ASP A 409 -29.87 -28.83 -10.20
CA ASP A 409 -29.35 -29.88 -11.11
C ASP A 409 -27.99 -29.49 -11.76
N PRO A 410 -27.17 -30.47 -12.20
CA PRO A 410 -25.79 -30.34 -12.63
C PRO A 410 -25.67 -30.15 -14.15
N GLY A 411 -24.60 -29.48 -14.57
CA GLY A 411 -24.18 -29.44 -15.97
C GLY A 411 -24.35 -28.08 -16.62
N ALA A 412 -23.36 -27.21 -16.42
CA ALA A 412 -23.07 -26.13 -17.35
C ALA A 412 -21.55 -25.94 -17.42
N THR A 413 -20.98 -26.52 -18.46
CA THR A 413 -19.68 -26.15 -19.03
C THR A 413 -19.72 -24.67 -19.42
N ASN A 414 -19.35 -23.80 -18.49
CA ASN A 414 -18.93 -22.43 -18.79
C ASN A 414 -17.60 -22.21 -18.05
N MET A 415 -16.51 -22.23 -18.83
CA MET A 415 -15.19 -21.80 -18.35
C MET A 415 -15.22 -20.27 -18.25
N GLU A 416 -15.94 -19.76 -17.25
CA GLU A 416 -15.95 -18.34 -16.90
C GLU A 416 -14.56 -17.95 -16.37
N LEU A 417 -14.05 -16.82 -16.87
CA LEU A 417 -12.83 -16.19 -16.36
C LEU A 417 -13.00 -15.92 -14.86
N PRO A 418 -11.95 -16.10 -14.03
CA PRO A 418 -12.04 -15.79 -12.62
C PRO A 418 -12.47 -14.34 -12.44
N THR A 419 -13.57 -14.15 -11.69
CA THR A 419 -14.04 -12.86 -11.20
C THR A 419 -12.92 -12.15 -10.43
N MET A 420 -12.89 -10.83 -10.58
CA MET A 420 -11.85 -9.96 -10.04
C MET A 420 -11.86 -10.00 -8.52
N ASP A 421 -10.71 -10.28 -7.92
CA ASP A 421 -10.47 -9.99 -6.52
C ASP A 421 -9.92 -8.54 -6.43
N PRO A 422 -10.69 -7.57 -5.92
CA PRO A 422 -10.42 -6.13 -6.05
C PRO A 422 -9.26 -5.61 -5.20
N SER A 423 -8.49 -6.50 -4.55
CA SER A 423 -7.40 -6.09 -3.68
C SER A 423 -6.27 -5.40 -4.46
N PRO A 424 -5.77 -4.23 -4.01
CA PRO A 424 -4.54 -3.60 -4.49
C PRO A 424 -3.32 -4.55 -4.48
N THR A 425 -3.36 -5.62 -3.68
CA THR A 425 -2.31 -6.64 -3.65
C THR A 425 -2.23 -7.43 -4.96
N ASN A 426 -3.36 -7.68 -5.64
CA ASN A 426 -3.41 -8.51 -6.85
C ASN A 426 -3.17 -7.73 -8.16
N TYR A 427 -3.05 -6.40 -8.07
CA TYR A 427 -2.92 -5.54 -9.26
C TYR A 427 -1.63 -5.82 -10.07
N LEU A 428 -0.51 -6.07 -9.38
CA LEU A 428 0.74 -6.46 -10.06
C LEU A 428 0.62 -7.83 -10.73
N ASP A 429 0.00 -8.80 -10.07
CA ASP A 429 -0.22 -10.14 -10.64
C ASP A 429 -1.07 -10.06 -11.92
N PHE A 430 -2.06 -9.17 -11.94
CA PHE A 430 -2.86 -8.90 -13.14
C PHE A 430 -2.01 -8.35 -14.29
N ILE A 431 -1.18 -7.33 -14.04
CA ILE A 431 -0.27 -6.75 -15.05
C ILE A 431 0.67 -7.82 -15.61
N LEU A 432 1.23 -8.66 -14.75
CA LEU A 432 2.17 -9.71 -15.11
C LEU A 432 1.50 -10.83 -15.93
N ARG A 433 0.25 -11.19 -15.64
CA ARG A 433 -0.54 -12.14 -16.44
C ARG A 433 -0.81 -11.60 -17.85
N VAL A 434 -1.11 -10.30 -18.00
CA VAL A 434 -1.29 -9.66 -19.31
C VAL A 434 0.00 -9.73 -20.13
N LYS A 435 1.16 -9.47 -19.52
CA LYS A 435 2.46 -9.57 -20.19
C LYS A 435 2.73 -10.98 -20.72
N ARG A 436 2.57 -12.02 -19.88
CA ARG A 436 2.80 -13.42 -20.29
C ARG A 436 1.94 -13.86 -21.48
N ARG A 437 0.67 -13.43 -21.53
CA ARG A 437 -0.22 -13.74 -22.65
C ARG A 437 0.26 -13.13 -23.96
N LYS A 438 0.78 -11.89 -23.95
CA LYS A 438 1.37 -11.27 -25.16
C LYS A 438 2.59 -12.06 -25.64
N THR A 439 3.49 -12.49 -24.76
CA THR A 439 4.68 -13.25 -25.15
C THR A 439 4.34 -14.59 -25.82
N LEU A 440 3.26 -15.26 -25.39
CA LEU A 440 2.80 -16.53 -25.97
C LEU A 440 2.05 -16.38 -27.30
N THR A 441 1.54 -15.19 -27.64
CA THR A 441 0.92 -14.92 -28.95
C THR A 441 1.90 -14.52 -30.05
N PHE A 442 3.19 -14.33 -29.71
CA PHE A 442 4.27 -13.96 -30.63
C PHE A 442 5.33 -15.07 -30.81
N ALA A 443 5.06 -16.28 -30.32
CA ALA A 443 5.79 -17.51 -30.64
C ALA A 443 4.86 -18.44 -31.39
#